data_AF-A0AAU7RW27-F1
#
_entry.id   AF-A0AAU7RW27-F1
#
_cell.length_a   1.000
_cell.length_b   1.000
_cell.length_c   1.000
_cell.angle_alpha   90.00
_cell.angle_beta   90.00
_cell.angle_gamma   90.00
#
_symmetry.space_group_name_H-M   'P 1'
#
loop_
_entity.id
_entity.type
_entity.pdbx_description
1 polymer ?
#
loop_
_entity_poly.entity_id
_entity_poly.type
_entity_poly.pdbx_seq_one_letter_code
_entity_poly.pdbx_strand_id
1 'polypeptide(L)'
;MSDEHTGACLCGSVRFKARGKLREVVACHCSQCRKQTGLYYAATNVARENLVIEGEEAITWYRASTFARRGFCRTCGSALFWVADGADEISIMAGLFDRPSGLEIGYHIYCADKGDYYEISDGLPQYRQGRPGLLTAGPSD
;
A
#
# COMPACT_ATOMS: atom_id res chain seq x y z
N MET A 1 -4.67 -17.00 18.36
CA MET A 1 -5.45 -16.02 17.57
C MET A 1 -4.89 -16.14 16.18
N SER A 2 -5.69 -16.49 15.17
CA SER A 2 -5.09 -16.69 13.84
C SER A 2 -4.65 -15.35 13.30
N ASP A 3 -3.34 -15.17 13.15
CA ASP A 3 -2.72 -14.06 12.42
C ASP A 3 -3.02 -14.21 10.92
N GLU A 4 -4.29 -14.24 10.54
CA GLU A 4 -4.75 -14.33 9.16
C GLU A 4 -5.65 -13.14 8.87
N HIS A 5 -5.33 -12.41 7.82
CA HIS A 5 -6.07 -11.27 7.34
C HIS A 5 -6.50 -11.52 5.89
N THR A 6 -7.78 -11.33 5.60
CA THR A 6 -8.34 -11.49 4.25
C THR A 6 -8.75 -10.15 3.67
N GLY A 7 -8.84 -10.10 2.35
CA GLY A 7 -9.35 -8.94 1.65
C GLY A 7 -9.60 -9.21 0.18
N ALA A 8 -10.15 -8.20 -0.48
CA ALA A 8 -10.47 -8.24 -1.89
C ALA A 8 -10.41 -6.86 -2.54
N CYS A 9 -10.27 -6.83 -3.87
CA CYS A 9 -10.58 -5.63 -4.63
C CYS A 9 -12.09 -5.32 -4.62
N LEU A 10 -12.48 -4.12 -5.06
CA LEU A 10 -13.88 -3.68 -5.03
C LEU A 10 -14.84 -4.64 -5.75
N CYS A 11 -14.45 -5.20 -6.89
CA CYS A 11 -15.29 -6.15 -7.64
C CYS A 11 -15.13 -7.62 -7.20
N GLY A 12 -14.27 -7.90 -6.22
CA GLY A 12 -14.02 -9.26 -5.74
C GLY A 12 -13.21 -10.17 -6.65
N SER A 13 -12.78 -9.70 -7.84
CA SER A 13 -12.01 -10.50 -8.80
C SER A 13 -10.59 -10.82 -8.35
N VAL A 14 -10.04 -10.05 -7.40
CA VAL A 14 -8.78 -10.34 -6.74
C VAL A 14 -9.07 -10.48 -5.26
N ARG A 15 -8.70 -11.62 -4.67
CA ARG A 15 -8.78 -11.90 -3.24
C ARG A 15 -7.41 -12.27 -2.71
N PHE A 16 -7.18 -12.06 -1.41
CA PHE A 16 -5.94 -12.50 -0.80
C PHE A 16 -6.14 -12.98 0.64
N LYS A 17 -5.16 -13.75 1.11
CA LYS A 17 -4.97 -14.11 2.51
C LYS A 17 -3.53 -13.80 2.90
N ALA A 18 -3.35 -12.94 3.88
CA ALA A 18 -2.05 -12.58 4.45
C ALA A 18 -1.91 -13.22 5.84
N ARG A 19 -0.78 -13.85 6.12
CA ARG A 19 -0.48 -14.50 7.39
C ARG A 19 0.60 -13.77 8.18
N GLY A 20 0.57 -13.93 9.50
CA GLY A 20 1.57 -13.40 10.41
C GLY A 20 1.40 -11.90 10.68
N LYS A 21 2.44 -11.29 11.25
CA LYS A 21 2.41 -9.91 11.68
C LYS A 21 2.47 -8.95 10.48
N LEU A 22 1.45 -8.12 10.37
CA LEU A 22 1.43 -6.99 9.45
C LEU A 22 2.10 -5.76 10.07
N ARG A 23 2.79 -4.97 9.25
CA ARG A 23 3.34 -3.66 9.65
C ARG A 23 2.19 -2.65 9.90
N GLU A 24 2.42 -1.63 10.71
CA GLU A 24 1.51 -0.46 10.79
C GLU A 24 1.23 0.14 9.39
N VAL A 25 0.10 0.82 9.20
CA VAL A 25 -0.22 1.43 7.91
C VAL A 25 0.63 2.68 7.70
N VAL A 26 1.21 2.81 6.50
CA VAL A 26 1.90 4.03 6.06
C VAL A 26 1.03 4.79 5.11
N ALA A 27 0.85 6.07 5.40
CA ALA A 27 0.24 7.04 4.48
C ALA A 27 1.35 7.69 3.63
N CYS A 28 1.46 7.32 2.36
CA CYS A 28 2.40 7.90 1.41
C CYS A 28 1.73 8.98 0.55
N HIS A 29 2.25 10.19 0.65
CA HIS A 29 1.69 11.40 0.06
C HIS A 29 2.33 11.82 -1.26
N CYS A 30 3.27 11.03 -1.80
CA CYS A 30 3.97 11.38 -3.03
C CYS A 30 3.03 11.50 -4.23
N SER A 31 3.44 12.27 -5.24
CA SER A 31 2.60 12.59 -6.41
C SER A 31 2.01 11.36 -7.11
N GLN A 32 2.77 10.27 -7.25
CA GLN A 32 2.29 9.01 -7.83
C GLN A 32 1.15 8.39 -7.01
N CYS A 33 1.30 8.36 -5.67
CA CYS A 33 0.28 7.83 -4.78
C CYS A 33 -1.00 8.67 -4.82
N ARG A 34 -0.89 10.01 -4.78
CA ARG A 34 -2.05 10.90 -4.90
C ARG A 34 -2.76 10.74 -6.24
N LYS A 35 -2.02 10.66 -7.34
CA LYS A 35 -2.59 10.52 -8.69
C LYS A 35 -3.32 9.18 -8.88
N GLN A 36 -2.92 8.14 -8.16
CA GLN A 36 -3.51 6.81 -8.30
C GLN A 36 -4.72 6.58 -7.38
N THR A 37 -4.80 7.24 -6.22
CA THR A 37 -5.91 7.04 -5.27
C THR A 37 -6.82 8.25 -5.09
N GLY A 38 -6.40 9.43 -5.55
CA GLY A 38 -7.05 10.71 -5.24
C GLY A 38 -6.70 11.28 -3.87
N LEU A 39 -5.90 10.58 -3.04
CA LEU A 39 -5.48 11.08 -1.72
C LEU A 39 -4.05 10.67 -1.38
N TYR A 40 -3.84 9.60 -0.61
CA TYR A 40 -2.54 8.98 -0.36
C TYR A 40 -2.64 7.48 -0.58
N TYR A 41 -1.50 6.80 -0.71
CA TYR A 41 -1.47 5.35 -0.54
C TYR A 41 -1.48 5.06 0.96
N ALA A 42 -2.48 4.34 1.45
CA ALA A 42 -2.45 3.74 2.78
C ALA A 42 -2.11 2.26 2.61
N ALA A 43 -0.92 1.85 3.04
CA ALA A 43 -0.47 0.48 2.86
C ALA A 43 0.18 -0.10 4.12
N THR A 44 -0.12 -1.37 4.39
CA THR A 44 0.67 -2.22 5.29
C THR A 44 1.68 -3.02 4.46
N ASN A 45 2.47 -3.88 5.11
CA ASN A 45 3.45 -4.75 4.46
C ASN A 45 3.44 -6.15 5.09
N VAL A 46 3.71 -7.17 4.28
CA VAL A 46 3.83 -8.57 4.68
C VAL A 46 4.93 -9.25 3.87
N ALA A 47 5.58 -10.27 4.45
CA ALA A 47 6.47 -11.15 3.70
C ALA A 47 5.70 -11.85 2.58
N ARG A 48 6.29 -11.95 1.39
CA ARG A 48 5.66 -12.54 0.19
C ARG A 48 5.26 -14.00 0.39
N GLU A 49 6.08 -14.76 1.10
CA GLU A 49 5.80 -16.16 1.44
C GLU A 49 4.55 -16.32 2.32
N ASN A 50 4.13 -15.26 3.00
CA ASN A 50 2.94 -15.24 3.85
C ASN A 50 1.71 -14.65 3.15
N LEU A 51 1.78 -14.35 1.85
CA LEU A 51 0.67 -13.83 1.06
C LEU A 51 0.23 -14.84 0.00
N VAL A 52 -1.03 -15.25 0.06
CA VAL A 52 -1.70 -16.03 -0.99
C VAL A 52 -2.66 -15.11 -1.73
N ILE A 53 -2.58 -15.10 -3.07
CA ILE A 53 -3.44 -14.29 -3.94
C ILE A 53 -4.27 -15.22 -4.83
N GLU A 54 -5.56 -14.93 -4.94
CA GLU A 54 -6.50 -15.56 -5.86
C GLU A 54 -6.92 -14.52 -6.91
N GLY A 55 -6.99 -14.93 -8.18
CA GLY A 55 -7.34 -14.04 -9.30
C GLY A 55 -6.19 -13.16 -9.80
N GLU A 56 -4.95 -13.67 -9.77
CA GLU A 56 -3.76 -12.91 -10.23
C GLU A 56 -3.87 -12.42 -11.67
N GLU A 57 -4.60 -13.14 -12.53
CA GLU A 57 -4.90 -12.76 -13.91
C GLU A 57 -5.75 -11.48 -14.03
N ALA A 58 -6.45 -11.09 -12.97
CA ALA A 58 -7.17 -9.83 -12.89
C ALA A 58 -6.29 -8.66 -12.40
N ILE A 59 -5.00 -8.90 -12.10
CA ILE A 59 -4.04 -7.86 -11.70
C ILE A 59 -3.29 -7.34 -12.92
N THR A 60 -3.29 -6.02 -13.09
CA THR A 60 -2.34 -5.33 -13.98
C THR A 60 -1.20 -4.77 -13.16
N TRP A 61 0.03 -5.10 -13.55
CA TRP A 61 1.24 -4.54 -12.96
C TRP A 61 1.74 -3.35 -13.78
N TYR A 62 1.91 -2.21 -13.13
CA TYR A 62 2.41 -0.97 -13.72
C TYR A 62 3.76 -0.58 -13.12
N ARG A 63 4.74 -0.36 -13.99
CA ARG A 63 6.08 0.10 -13.63
C ARG A 63 6.06 1.62 -13.46
N ALA A 64 5.84 2.07 -12.23
CA ALA A 64 5.70 3.50 -11.94
C ALA A 64 7.05 4.23 -11.74
N SER A 65 8.12 3.47 -11.54
CA SER A 65 9.50 3.95 -11.33
C SER A 65 10.50 2.86 -11.73
N THR A 66 11.79 3.18 -11.79
CA THR A 66 12.88 2.18 -11.91
C THR A 66 13.07 1.33 -10.65
N PHE A 67 12.43 1.71 -9.53
CA PHE A 67 12.62 1.08 -8.22
C PHE A 67 11.49 0.13 -7.78
N ALA A 68 10.24 0.46 -8.12
CA ALA A 68 9.08 -0.39 -7.79
C ALA A 68 8.04 -0.54 -8.91
N ARG A 69 7.19 -1.55 -8.76
CA ARG A 69 5.96 -1.76 -9.53
C ARG A 69 4.73 -1.75 -8.64
N ARG A 70 3.58 -1.42 -9.23
CA ARG A 70 2.28 -1.30 -8.55
C ARG A 70 1.26 -2.21 -9.21
N GLY A 71 0.50 -2.97 -8.42
CA GLY A 71 -0.57 -3.83 -8.90
C GLY A 71 -1.92 -3.14 -8.71
N PHE A 72 -2.79 -3.17 -9.72
CA PHE A 72 -4.17 -2.72 -9.62
C PHE A 72 -5.13 -3.71 -10.29
N CYS A 73 -6.38 -3.76 -9.84
CA CYS A 73 -7.38 -4.63 -10.45
C CYS A 73 -7.77 -4.06 -11.82
N ARG A 74 -7.63 -4.86 -12.89
CA ARG A 74 -7.97 -4.45 -14.25
C ARG A 74 -9.46 -4.21 -14.48
N THR A 75 -10.31 -4.71 -13.58
CA THR A 75 -11.77 -4.60 -13.68
C THR A 75 -12.31 -3.36 -12.96
N CYS A 76 -11.96 -3.17 -11.69
CA CYS A 76 -12.50 -2.08 -10.86
C CYS A 76 -11.51 -0.94 -10.58
N GLY A 77 -10.24 -1.07 -10.99
CA GLY A 77 -9.22 -0.05 -10.78
C GLY A 77 -8.66 0.04 -9.35
N SER A 78 -9.14 -0.78 -8.40
CA SER A 78 -8.59 -0.77 -7.03
C SER A 78 -7.07 -0.92 -7.06
N ALA A 79 -6.36 0.01 -6.41
CA ALA A 79 -4.96 -0.18 -6.09
C ALA A 79 -4.81 -1.36 -5.13
N LEU A 80 -3.94 -2.32 -5.47
CA LEU A 80 -3.81 -3.57 -4.74
C LEU A 80 -2.50 -3.65 -3.96
N PHE A 81 -1.40 -3.55 -4.71
CA PHE A 81 -0.08 -3.88 -4.20
C PHE A 81 0.96 -2.86 -4.62
N TRP A 82 2.02 -2.76 -3.83
CA TRP A 82 3.27 -2.10 -4.20
C TRP A 82 4.44 -3.02 -3.86
N VAL A 83 5.40 -3.13 -4.77
CA VAL A 83 6.53 -4.05 -4.66
C VAL A 83 7.79 -3.33 -5.14
N ALA A 84 8.78 -3.19 -4.27
CA ALA A 84 10.14 -2.81 -4.66
C ALA A 84 10.86 -3.99 -5.32
N ASP A 85 11.75 -3.68 -6.27
CA ASP A 85 12.55 -4.71 -6.92
C ASP A 85 13.48 -5.41 -5.92
N GLY A 86 13.54 -6.75 -5.99
CA GLY A 86 14.36 -7.57 -5.10
C GLY A 86 13.89 -7.65 -3.64
N ALA A 87 12.74 -7.06 -3.29
CA ALA A 87 12.19 -7.16 -1.95
C ALA A 87 11.45 -8.48 -1.72
N ASP A 88 11.67 -9.08 -0.56
CA ASP A 88 10.95 -10.26 -0.07
C ASP A 88 9.58 -9.92 0.55
N GLU A 89 9.25 -8.62 0.60
CA GLU A 89 7.98 -8.13 1.13
C GLU A 89 7.11 -7.51 0.02
N ILE A 90 5.81 -7.44 0.30
CA ILE A 90 4.80 -6.86 -0.58
C ILE A 90 3.85 -5.98 0.22
N SER A 91 3.73 -4.72 -0.19
CA SER A 91 2.80 -3.80 0.42
C SER A 91 1.38 -4.06 -0.07
N ILE A 92 0.42 -4.12 0.85
CA ILE A 92 -1.00 -4.33 0.58
C ILE A 92 -1.75 -3.04 0.92
N MET A 93 -2.59 -2.55 0.01
CA MET A 93 -3.41 -1.37 0.31
C MET A 93 -4.40 -1.67 1.43
N ALA A 94 -4.41 -0.85 2.47
CA ALA A 94 -5.18 -1.07 3.69
C ALA A 94 -6.69 -1.09 3.44
N GLY A 95 -7.16 -0.41 2.39
CA GLY A 95 -8.58 -0.37 2.01
C GLY A 95 -9.14 -1.67 1.43
N LEU A 96 -8.29 -2.68 1.17
CA LEU A 96 -8.72 -3.96 0.62
C LEU A 96 -9.14 -4.98 1.69
N PHE A 97 -8.70 -4.79 2.94
CA PHE A 97 -8.95 -5.75 4.00
C PHE A 97 -10.44 -5.80 4.36
N ASP A 98 -10.93 -7.01 4.54
CA ASP A 98 -12.25 -7.22 5.12
C ASP A 98 -12.27 -6.67 6.55
N ARG A 99 -13.38 -6.04 6.94
CA ARG A 99 -13.49 -5.38 8.25
C ARG A 99 -13.92 -6.37 9.35
N PRO A 100 -13.43 -6.21 10.58
CA PRO A 100 -12.40 -5.25 11.01
C PRO A 100 -10.98 -5.75 10.72
N SER A 101 -10.09 -4.87 10.24
CA SER A 101 -8.69 -5.22 9.96
C SER A 101 -7.76 -5.10 11.17
N GLY A 102 -8.11 -4.27 12.16
CA GLY A 102 -7.27 -3.98 13.33
C GLY A 102 -6.00 -3.17 13.03
N LEU A 103 -5.86 -2.66 11.80
CA LEU A 103 -4.72 -1.88 11.36
C LEU A 103 -4.93 -0.37 11.60
N GLU A 104 -3.88 0.30 12.06
CA GLU A 104 -3.85 1.75 12.28
C GLU A 104 -2.75 2.40 11.44
N ILE A 105 -2.95 3.68 11.08
CA ILE A 105 -1.89 4.48 10.47
C ILE A 105 -0.85 4.74 11.56
N GLY A 106 0.41 4.46 11.25
CA GLY A 106 1.53 4.69 12.14
C GLY A 106 2.25 6.02 11.89
N TYR A 107 2.38 6.40 10.62
CA TYR A 107 3.10 7.61 10.21
C TYR A 107 2.85 7.97 8.74
N HIS A 108 3.23 9.20 8.38
CA HIS A 108 3.04 9.82 7.07
C HIS A 108 4.40 10.09 6.42
N ILE A 109 4.56 9.73 5.15
CA ILE A 109 5.79 9.96 4.38
C ILE A 109 5.50 10.79 3.12
N TYR A 110 6.52 11.47 2.61
CA TYR A 110 6.43 12.37 1.47
C TYR A 110 5.44 13.54 1.68
N CYS A 111 5.34 14.03 2.91
CA CYS A 111 4.39 15.09 3.27
C CYS A 111 4.71 16.43 2.60
N ALA A 112 5.93 16.64 2.11
CA ALA A 112 6.25 17.83 1.29
C ALA A 112 5.49 17.84 -0.04
N ASP A 113 5.10 16.66 -0.54
CA ASP A 113 4.35 16.47 -1.79
C ASP A 113 2.86 16.22 -1.53
N LYS A 114 2.38 16.41 -0.30
CA LYS A 114 0.96 16.22 0.05
C LYS A 114 0.05 17.18 -0.75
N GLY A 115 -1.18 16.74 -1.01
CA GLY A 115 -2.20 17.60 -1.63
C GLY A 115 -2.54 18.77 -0.71
N ASP A 116 -2.68 19.97 -1.28
CA ASP A 116 -3.01 21.22 -0.59
C ASP A 116 -4.48 21.32 -0.14
N TYR A 117 -5.31 20.36 -0.52
CA TYR A 117 -6.75 20.32 -0.28
C TYR A 117 -7.20 19.61 1.02
N TYR A 118 -6.28 19.34 1.96
CA TYR A 118 -6.62 18.77 3.28
C TYR A 118 -5.52 19.08 4.31
N GLU A 119 -5.62 18.59 5.54
CA GLU A 119 -4.57 18.65 6.56
C GLU A 119 -4.32 17.28 7.19
N ILE A 120 -3.10 17.04 7.71
CA ILE A 120 -2.79 15.84 8.52
C ILE A 120 -2.86 16.26 10.00
N SER A 121 -3.94 15.89 10.67
CA SER A 121 -4.29 16.35 12.03
C SER A 121 -4.40 15.24 13.07
N ASP A 122 -3.96 14.01 12.75
CA ASP A 122 -4.01 12.84 13.64
C ASP A 122 -2.89 12.81 14.70
N GLY A 123 -1.94 13.75 14.66
CA GLY A 123 -0.83 13.83 15.60
C GLY A 123 0.26 12.77 15.40
N LEU A 124 0.19 11.98 14.31
CA LEU A 124 1.18 10.96 14.00
C LEU A 124 2.46 11.59 13.39
N PRO A 125 3.60 10.89 13.44
CA PRO A 125 4.84 11.36 12.82
C PRO A 125 4.67 11.67 11.32
N GLN A 126 5.14 12.85 10.91
CA GLN A 126 5.10 13.33 9.53
C GLN A 126 6.52 13.55 8.99
N TYR A 127 6.89 12.76 7.99
CA TYR A 127 8.17 12.88 7.31
C TYR A 127 7.98 13.64 5.99
N ARG A 128 8.82 14.67 5.77
CA ARG A 128 8.79 15.47 4.53
C ARG A 128 9.04 14.61 3.28
N GLN A 129 9.87 13.59 3.38
CA GLN A 129 10.21 12.61 2.34
C GLN A 129 10.02 11.18 2.90
N GLY A 130 10.90 10.22 2.58
CA GLY A 130 10.91 8.89 3.19
C GLY A 130 11.28 8.89 4.69
N ARG A 131 10.95 7.79 5.38
CA ARG A 131 11.40 7.50 6.74
C ARG A 131 12.69 6.66 6.68
N PRO A 132 13.75 6.99 7.42
CA PRO A 132 14.95 6.15 7.50
C PRO A 132 14.60 4.70 7.86
N GLY A 133 15.17 3.74 7.12
CA GLY A 133 14.91 2.31 7.30
C GLY A 133 13.62 1.78 6.67
N LEU A 134 12.82 2.63 6.02
CA LEU A 134 11.69 2.20 5.19
C LEU A 134 12.10 2.18 3.72
N LEU A 135 11.80 1.07 3.03
CA LEU A 135 12.03 0.94 1.60
C LEU A 135 10.98 1.73 0.81
N THR A 136 11.41 2.79 0.12
CA THR A 136 10.55 3.64 -0.71
C THR A 136 11.27 4.06 -1.98
N ALA A 137 10.54 4.25 -3.08
CA ALA A 137 11.08 4.90 -4.28
C ALA A 137 11.53 6.33 -3.93
N GLY A 138 12.66 6.78 -4.46
CA GLY A 138 13.21 8.10 -4.18
C GLY A 138 12.36 9.24 -4.77
N PRO A 139 12.67 10.51 -4.43
CA PRO A 139 11.95 11.68 -4.97
C PRO A 139 12.04 11.85 -6.50
N SER A 140 13.00 11.18 -7.14
CA SER A 140 13.29 11.25 -8.58
C SER A 140 12.94 9.97 -9.35
N ASP A 141 12.31 9.00 -8.67
CA ASP A 141 11.94 7.69 -9.22
C ASP A 141 10.46 7.62 -9.61
#